data_AF-A0A182EFC3-F1
#
_entry.id   AF-A0A182EFC3-F1
#
_cell.length_a   1.000
_cell.length_b   1.000
_cell.length_c   1.000
_cell.angle_alpha   90.00
_cell.angle_beta   90.00
_cell.angle_gamma   90.00
#
_symmetry.space_group_name_H-M   'P 1'
#
loop_
_entity.id
_entity.type
_entity.pdbx_description
1 polymer ?
#
loop_
_entity_poly.entity_id
_entity_poly.type
_entity_poly.pdbx_seq_one_letter_code
_entity_poly.pdbx_strand_id
1 'polypeptide(L)' 'MLSTSRIVGAGCRNCQTVLRSLLNPESRMFENRANFKVRRQLKLRCSYCYFIRVDGRWEVQCTEYAKHHQKEPFDVKLLW' A
#
# COMPACT_ATOMS: atom_id res chain seq x y z
N MET A 1 -23.19 31.91 -35.52
CA MET A 1 -21.80 31.69 -35.96
C MET A 1 -20.87 32.57 -35.14
N LEU A 2 -20.18 32.02 -34.13
CA LEU A 2 -19.09 32.70 -33.43
C LEU A 2 -18.06 31.65 -32.96
N SER A 3 -16.97 31.56 -33.73
CA SER A 3 -15.58 31.18 -33.42
C SER A 3 -15.28 30.17 -32.30
N THR A 4 -14.91 28.95 -32.70
CA THR A 4 -14.11 28.02 -31.89
C THR A 4 -12.66 28.52 -31.82
N SER A 5 -12.28 29.09 -30.69
CA SER A 5 -10.90 29.53 -30.44
C SER A 5 -10.00 28.32 -30.22
N ARG A 6 -9.01 28.15 -31.12
CA ARG A 6 -7.96 27.14 -31.02
C ARG A 6 -7.02 27.51 -29.89
N ILE A 7 -6.97 26.72 -28.83
CA ILE A 7 -5.94 26.80 -27.80
C ILE A 7 -4.64 26.27 -28.43
N VAL A 8 -3.73 27.17 -28.78
CA VAL A 8 -2.39 26.84 -29.25
C VAL A 8 -1.61 26.26 -28.08
N GLY A 9 -1.33 24.97 -28.14
CA GLY A 9 -0.50 24.27 -27.18
C GLY A 9 0.94 24.80 -27.21
N ALA A 10 1.31 25.58 -26.20
CA ALA A 10 2.71 25.77 -25.84
C ALA A 10 3.19 24.49 -25.11
N GLY A 11 3.69 23.54 -25.90
CA GLY A 11 4.25 22.29 -25.39
C GLY A 11 5.54 22.52 -24.61
N CYS A 12 5.44 22.57 -23.28
CA CYS A 12 6.58 22.32 -22.39
C CYS A 12 7.03 20.87 -22.56
N ARG A 13 8.01 20.62 -23.44
CA ARG A 13 8.56 19.27 -23.67
C ARG A 13 9.27 18.65 -22.44
N ASN A 14 9.57 19.44 -21.41
CA ASN A 14 10.27 18.99 -20.20
C ASN A 14 9.35 18.71 -19.00
N CYS A 15 8.05 18.97 -19.11
CA CYS A 15 7.13 18.80 -17.99
C CYS A 15 6.66 17.34 -17.80
N GLN A 16 6.81 16.48 -18.81
CA GLN A 16 6.39 15.07 -18.74
C GLN A 16 7.27 14.21 -17.84
N THR A 17 8.56 14.53 -17.70
CA THR A 17 9.50 13.73 -16.91
C THR A 17 9.26 13.89 -15.41
N VAL A 18 8.90 15.09 -14.95
CA VAL A 18 8.72 15.40 -13.53
C VAL A 18 7.46 14.74 -12.96
N LEU A 19 6.37 14.67 -13.74
CA LEU A 19 5.13 14.04 -13.29
C LEU A 19 5.24 12.51 -13.21
N ARG A 20 6.08 11.87 -14.04
CA ARG A 20 6.28 10.41 -14.00
C ARG A 20 6.92 9.93 -12.69
N SER A 21 7.80 10.75 -12.11
CA SER A 21 8.46 10.46 -10.84
C SER A 21 7.52 10.61 -9.63
N LEU A 22 6.52 11.49 -9.72
CA LEU A 22 5.54 11.74 -8.66
C LEU A 22 4.34 10.77 -8.68
N LEU A 23 4.08 10.15 -9.84
CA LEU A 23 2.99 9.18 -10.03
C LEU A 23 3.42 7.73 -9.85
N ASN A 24 4.72 7.46 -9.74
CA ASN A 24 5.20 6.17 -9.27
C ASN A 24 5.27 6.23 -7.75
N PRO A 25 4.30 5.65 -7.01
CA PRO A 25 4.56 5.40 -5.60
C PRO A 25 5.85 4.59 -5.54
N GLU A 26 6.85 5.07 -4.81
CA GLU A 26 8.01 4.25 -4.48
C GLU A 26 7.46 3.00 -3.81
N SER A 27 7.35 1.92 -4.58
CA SER A 27 7.02 0.60 -4.07
C SER A 27 8.24 0.07 -3.32
N ARG A 28 8.70 0.81 -2.32
CA ARG A 28 9.32 0.23 -1.14
C ARG A 28 8.21 -0.40 -0.30
N MET A 29 7.43 -1.27 -0.93
CA MET A 29 6.88 -2.41 -0.22
C MET A 29 8.10 -3.25 0.10
N PHE A 30 8.70 -2.97 1.25
CA PHE A 30 9.27 -4.05 2.03
C PHE A 30 8.11 -5.02 2.23
N GLU A 31 7.91 -5.95 1.29
CA GLU A 31 7.26 -7.21 1.59
C GLU A 31 8.12 -7.79 2.70
N ASN A 32 7.70 -7.49 3.92
CA ASN A 32 8.34 -7.97 5.11
C ASN A 32 8.17 -9.48 4.99
N ARG A 33 9.23 -10.18 4.56
CA ARG A 33 9.33 -11.66 4.49
C ARG A 33 9.20 -12.31 5.87
N ALA A 34 8.61 -11.61 6.83
CA ALA A 34 8.16 -12.18 8.06
C ALA A 34 7.10 -13.24 7.73
N ASN A 35 7.37 -14.46 8.17
CA ASN A 35 6.43 -15.57 8.10
C ASN A 35 5.26 -15.27 9.05
N PHE A 36 4.27 -14.49 8.58
CA PHE A 36 3.07 -14.18 9.32
C PHE A 36 2.29 -15.47 9.62
N LYS A 37 1.90 -15.65 10.89
CA LYS A 37 0.96 -16.72 11.24
C LYS A 37 -0.47 -16.25 11.01
N VAL A 38 -1.18 -16.91 10.11
CA VAL A 38 -2.59 -16.59 9.85
C VAL A 38 -3.47 -16.97 11.05
N ARG A 39 -4.25 -16.03 11.58
CA ARG A 39 -5.10 -16.21 12.78
C ARG A 39 -6.39 -15.41 12.68
N ARG A 40 -7.54 -16.04 12.93
CA ARG A 40 -8.85 -15.36 13.00
C ARG A 40 -8.91 -14.29 14.09
N GLN A 41 -8.27 -14.54 15.22
CA GLN A 41 -8.14 -13.57 16.30
C GLN A 41 -6.68 -13.17 16.45
N LEU A 42 -6.41 -11.89 16.27
CA LEU A 42 -5.08 -11.31 16.42
C LEU A 42 -4.87 -10.89 17.88
N LYS A 43 -3.66 -11.10 18.39
CA LYS A 43 -3.27 -10.66 19.73
C LYS A 43 -1.85 -10.15 19.77
N LEU A 44 -1.63 -9.10 20.55
CA LEU A 44 -0.31 -8.61 20.92
C LEU A 44 0.32 -9.58 21.92
N ARG A 45 1.64 -9.77 21.83
CA ARG A 45 2.38 -10.71 22.69
C ARG A 45 3.49 -10.04 23.51
N CYS A 46 3.85 -8.81 23.15
CA CYS A 46 4.82 -7.98 23.86
C CYS A 46 4.49 -6.50 23.62
N SER A 47 5.18 -5.60 24.32
CA SER A 47 5.05 -4.14 24.20
C SER A 47 5.37 -3.60 22.81
N TYR A 48 6.26 -4.28 22.08
CA TYR A 48 6.65 -3.91 20.71
C TYR A 48 5.67 -4.37 19.62
N CYS A 49 4.63 -5.13 19.98
CA CYS A 49 3.62 -5.54 19.02
C CYS A 49 2.63 -4.41 18.78
N TYR A 50 2.25 -4.19 17.53
CA TYR A 50 1.22 -3.22 17.15
C TYR A 50 0.33 -3.76 16.04
N PHE A 51 -0.90 -3.25 15.98
CA PHE A 51 -1.83 -3.54 14.89
C PHE A 51 -1.59 -2.59 13.72
N ILE A 52 -1.65 -3.12 12.51
CA ILE A 52 -1.60 -2.36 11.26
C ILE A 52 -2.60 -2.96 10.27
N ARG A 53 -3.14 -2.13 9.38
CA ARG A 53 -4.03 -2.59 8.32
C ARG A 53 -3.30 -2.48 6.98
N VAL A 54 -3.14 -3.62 6.31
CA VAL A 54 -2.42 -3.74 5.02
C VAL A 54 -3.30 -4.52 4.06
N ASP A 55 -3.54 -3.96 2.87
CA ASP A 55 -4.41 -4.54 1.83
C ASP A 55 -5.80 -4.96 2.35
N GLY A 56 -6.38 -4.10 3.19
CA GLY A 56 -7.70 -4.33 3.80
C GLY A 56 -7.73 -5.32 4.96
N ARG A 57 -6.64 -6.04 5.24
CA ARG A 57 -6.53 -7.06 6.30
C ARG A 57 -5.81 -6.52 7.52
N TRP A 58 -6.20 -6.99 8.69
CA TRP A 58 -5.46 -6.71 9.92
C TRP A 58 -4.21 -7.58 10.04
N GLU A 59 -3.13 -6.94 10.50
CA GLU A 59 -1.86 -7.57 10.83
C GLU A 59 -1.42 -7.15 12.24
N VAL A 60 -0.73 -8.05 12.92
CA VAL A 60 0.11 -7.72 14.07
C VAL A 60 1.55 -7.74 13.58
N GLN A 61 2.26 -6.63 13.70
CA GLN A 61 3.71 -6.56 13.48
C GLN A 61 4.43 -6.31 14.80
N CYS A 62 5.72 -6.61 14.82
CA CYS A 62 6.59 -6.49 15.99
C CYS A 62 8.00 -6.17 15.52
N THR A 63 8.63 -5.14 16.08
CA THR A 63 10.00 -4.73 15.70
C THR A 63 11.04 -5.73 16.20
N GLU A 64 10.82 -6.32 17.37
CA GLU A 64 11.80 -7.19 18.04
C GLU A 64 11.69 -8.66 17.64
N TYR A 65 10.47 -9.16 17.43
CA TYR A 65 10.22 -10.61 17.32
C TYR A 65 9.32 -10.95 16.13
N ALA A 66 9.92 -11.44 15.04
CA ALA A 66 9.19 -11.90 13.85
C ALA A 66 8.16 -13.01 14.15
N LYS A 67 8.41 -13.86 15.16
CA LYS A 67 7.47 -14.91 15.60
C LYS A 67 6.13 -14.39 16.13
N HIS A 68 6.03 -13.09 16.45
CA HIS A 68 4.78 -12.46 16.90
C HIS A 68 3.89 -12.01 15.74
N HIS A 69 4.44 -11.98 14.52
CA HIS A 69 3.75 -11.49 13.35
C HIS A 69 2.56 -12.38 13.01
N GLN A 70 1.38 -11.77 12.95
CA GLN A 70 0.12 -12.48 12.70
C GLN A 70 -0.67 -11.72 11.63
N LYS A 71 -1.43 -12.44 10.80
CA LYS A 71 -2.25 -11.84 9.74
C LYS A 71 -3.66 -12.42 9.80
N GLU A 72 -4.66 -11.57 9.67
CA GLU A 72 -6.06 -11.98 9.57
C GLU A 72 -6.25 -12.89 8.34
N PRO A 73 -7.08 -13.95 8.35
CA PRO A 73 -7.33 -14.76 7.15
C PRO A 73 -7.82 -13.92 5.98
N PHE A 74 -7.49 -14.33 4.76
CA PHE A 74 -8.10 -13.74 3.57
C PHE A 74 -9.50 -14.33 3.39
N ASP A 75 -10.53 -13.49 3.33
CA ASP A 75 -11.88 -13.95 3.04
C ASP A 75 -12.08 -14.08 1.53
N VAL A 76 -11.94 -15.31 1.03
CA VAL A 76 -12.10 -15.62 -0.39
C VAL A 76 -13.52 -15.35 -0.88
N LYS A 77 -14.52 -15.29 0.02
CA LYS A 77 -15.91 -15.03 -0.36
C LYS A 77 -16.15 -13.59 -0.81
N LEU A 78 -15.25 -12.66 -0.49
CA LEU A 78 -15.36 -11.27 -0.94
C LEU A 78 -14.92 -11.06 -2.40
N LEU A 79 -14.47 -12.11 -3.09
CA LEU A 79 -14.00 -12.04 -4.48
C LEU A 79 -15.07 -12.38 -5.53
N TRP A 80 -16.29 -12.79 -5.14
CA TRP A 80 -17.32 -13.34 -6.04
C TRP A 80 -18.68 -12.67 -5.83
#